data_AF-A0A7J9K7Q6-F1
#
_entry.id   AF-A0A7J9K7Q6-F1
#
_cell.length_a   1.000
_cell.length_b   1.000
_cell.length_c   1.000
_cell.angle_alpha   90.00
_cell.angle_beta   90.00
_cell.angle_gamma   90.00
#
_symmetry.space_group_name_H-M   'P 1'
#
loop_
_entity.id
_entity.type
_entity.pdbx_description
1 polymer ?
#
loop_
_entity_poly.entity_id
_entity_poly.type
_entity_poly.pdbx_seq_one_letter_code
_entity_poly.pdbx_strand_id
1 'polypeptide(L)'
;ICTNCDGKGKIPCATCGSRGLLQCKTCHGSGSLLTLRIAIIKWKTLSTRKVSVTSGAASVPDEIFHRAKGIQLCNTQASQCSPAFFADSFFLNQFSFDVIQDRPFIPPTARVICERHMISVVPVTRVTMSRHRQFFSFYIVGLSREVYLKDYYPARFCWGLCPCLEWLKK
;
A
#
# COMPACT_ATOMS: atom_id res chain seq x y z
N ILE A 1 29.80 33.13 -3.99
CA ILE A 1 30.42 34.37 -3.46
C ILE A 1 29.63 34.82 -2.24
N CYS A 2 30.30 35.26 -1.17
CA CYS A 2 29.62 35.85 -0.02
C CYS A 2 29.13 37.25 -0.39
N THR A 3 27.80 37.44 -0.44
CA THR A 3 27.17 38.72 -0.78
C THR A 3 27.37 39.80 0.29
N ASN A 4 27.66 39.40 1.53
CA ASN A 4 27.87 40.34 2.64
C ASN A 4 29.25 41.03 2.60
N CYS A 5 30.21 40.50 1.84
CA CYS A 5 31.54 41.09 1.71
C CYS A 5 32.02 41.17 0.26
N ASP A 6 31.12 40.98 -0.71
CA ASP A 6 31.43 40.96 -2.15
C ASP A 6 32.63 40.09 -2.52
N GLY A 7 32.77 38.92 -1.88
CA GLY A 7 33.89 38.02 -2.16
C GLY A 7 35.18 38.31 -1.40
N LYS A 8 35.26 39.42 -0.65
CA LYS A 8 36.53 39.90 -0.05
C LYS A 8 36.93 39.21 1.24
N GLY A 9 36.00 38.50 1.89
CA GLY A 9 36.23 37.89 3.21
C GLY A 9 36.32 38.88 4.38
N LYS A 10 36.29 40.19 4.10
CA LYS A 10 36.39 41.26 5.10
C LYS A 10 35.39 42.37 4.78
N ILE A 11 34.92 43.06 5.81
CA ILE A 11 34.02 44.22 5.73
C ILE A 11 34.64 45.44 6.41
N PRO A 12 34.37 46.67 5.95
CA PRO A 12 34.87 47.88 6.60
C PRO A 12 34.30 48.03 8.02
N CYS A 13 35.15 48.44 8.96
CA CYS A 13 34.77 48.64 10.35
C CYS A 13 33.95 49.92 10.52
N ALA A 14 32.67 49.79 10.90
CA ALA A 14 31.80 50.93 11.13
C ALA A 14 32.27 51.82 12.30
N THR A 15 32.82 51.23 13.36
CA THR A 15 33.24 51.94 14.58
C THR A 15 34.41 52.89 14.35
N CYS A 16 35.35 52.54 13.48
CA CYS A 16 36.50 53.40 13.17
C CYS A 16 36.32 54.19 11.86
N GLY A 17 35.12 54.25 11.29
CA GLY A 17 34.82 54.96 10.05
C GLY A 17 35.54 54.36 8.83
N SER A 18 35.47 53.04 8.65
CA SER A 18 36.07 52.29 7.53
C SER A 18 37.61 52.32 7.46
N ARG A 19 38.30 52.88 8.46
CA ARG A 19 39.78 52.86 8.56
C ARG A 19 40.39 51.47 8.79
N GLY A 20 39.59 50.50 9.23
CA GLY A 20 39.99 49.13 9.49
C GLY A 20 39.08 48.12 8.81
N LEU A 21 39.57 46.90 8.62
CA LEU A 21 38.82 45.79 8.04
C LEU A 21 38.54 44.74 9.12
N LEU A 22 37.28 44.36 9.25
CA LEU A 22 36.85 43.26 10.11
C LEU A 22 36.66 42.00 9.28
N GLN A 23 36.99 40.84 9.83
CA GLN A 23 36.68 39.56 9.21
C GLN A 23 35.17 39.45 9.02
N CYS A 24 34.74 39.11 7.81
CA CYS A 24 33.33 38.90 7.52
C CYS A 24 32.86 37.67 8.29
N LYS A 25 31.97 37.89 9.27
CA LYS A 25 31.42 36.82 10.12
C LYS A 25 30.60 35.81 9.32
N THR A 26 29.95 36.23 8.24
CA THR A 26 29.09 35.36 7.42
C THR A 26 29.88 34.28 6.68
N CYS A 27 31.04 34.61 6.13
CA CYS A 27 31.91 33.64 5.42
C CYS A 27 33.13 33.23 6.24
N HIS A 28 33.23 33.67 7.50
CA HIS A 28 34.39 33.46 8.36
C HIS A 28 35.73 33.80 7.69
N GLY A 29 35.78 34.86 6.89
CA GLY A 29 37.02 35.28 6.21
C GLY A 29 37.30 34.64 4.86
N SER A 30 36.54 33.62 4.44
CA SER A 30 36.81 32.89 3.19
C SER A 30 36.38 33.61 1.92
N GLY A 31 35.57 34.68 2.02
CA GLY A 31 35.01 35.39 0.87
C GLY A 31 33.94 34.61 0.09
N SER A 32 33.75 33.33 0.41
CA SER A 32 32.80 32.45 -0.26
C SER A 32 31.88 31.80 0.75
N LEU A 33 30.73 31.32 0.29
CA LEU A 33 29.82 30.52 1.08
C LEU A 33 29.65 29.20 0.36
N LEU A 34 29.77 28.11 1.11
CA LEU A 34 29.48 26.78 0.63
C LEU A 34 27.98 26.57 0.72
N THR A 35 27.32 26.48 -0.43
CA THR A 35 25.91 26.11 -0.52
C THR A 35 25.82 24.66 -0.99
N LEU A 36 25.11 23.83 -0.22
CA LEU A 36 24.79 22.47 -0.61
C LEU A 36 23.30 22.39 -0.93
N ARG A 37 22.97 21.82 -2.09
CA ARG A 37 21.60 21.43 -2.43
C ARG A 37 21.49 19.92 -2.26
N ILE A 38 20.63 19.48 -1.35
CA ILE A 38 20.39 18.05 -1.09
C ILE A 38 19.03 17.70 -1.68
N ALA A 39 18.99 16.70 -2.55
CA ALA A 39 17.75 16.06 -2.99
C ALA A 39 17.57 14.75 -2.21
N ILE A 40 16.46 14.61 -1.48
CA ILE A 40 16.13 13.39 -0.73
C ILE A 40 15.21 12.55 -1.60
N ILE A 41 15.69 11.40 -2.06
CA ILE A 41 14.91 10.44 -2.84
C ILE A 41 14.21 9.50 -1.87
N LYS A 42 12.88 9.37 -2.00
CA LYS A 42 12.07 8.41 -1.24
C LYS A 42 11.38 7.46 -2.20
N TRP A 43 11.36 6.19 -1.82
CA TRP A 43 10.66 5.13 -2.54
C TRP A 43 9.36 4.84 -1.83
N LYS A 44 8.24 4.86 -2.56
CA LYS A 44 6.91 4.54 -2.02
C LYS A 44 6.15 3.68 -3.01
N THR A 45 5.54 2.61 -2.51
CA THR A 45 4.58 1.82 -3.27
C THR A 45 3.19 2.39 -3.04
N LEU A 46 2.49 2.71 -4.12
CA LEU A 46 1.08 3.04 -4.10
C LEU A 46 0.32 1.82 -4.63
N SER A 47 -0.79 1.47 -4.01
CA SER A 47 -1.57 0.29 -4.39
C SER A 47 -3.06 0.57 -4.33
N THR A 48 -3.77 0.25 -5.40
CA THR A 48 -5.22 0.11 -5.42
C THR A 48 -5.56 -1.38 -5.38
N ARG A 49 -6.59 -1.76 -4.64
CA ARG A 49 -7.11 -3.13 -4.61
C ARG A 49 -8.63 -3.09 -4.78
N LYS A 50 -9.18 -3.99 -5.57
CA LYS A 50 -10.61 -4.22 -5.67
C LYS A 50 -10.91 -5.69 -5.40
N VAL A 51 -12.05 -5.95 -4.81
CA VAL A 51 -12.60 -7.29 -4.63
C VAL A 51 -13.91 -7.33 -5.40
N SER A 52 -14.12 -8.40 -6.16
CA SER A 52 -15.43 -8.69 -6.74
C SER A 52 -15.87 -10.05 -6.26
N VAL A 53 -17.06 -10.09 -5.63
CA VAL A 53 -17.54 -11.22 -4.86
C VAL A 53 -18.81 -11.76 -5.51
N THR A 54 -18.87 -13.07 -5.71
CA THR A 54 -20.11 -13.76 -6.13
C THR A 54 -21.14 -13.72 -4.98
N SER A 55 -22.44 -13.67 -5.29
CA SER A 55 -23.51 -13.55 -4.28
C SER A 55 -23.40 -14.52 -3.10
N GLY A 56 -22.92 -15.74 -3.33
CA GLY A 56 -22.72 -16.75 -2.29
C GLY A 56 -21.70 -16.40 -1.20
N ALA A 57 -20.81 -15.44 -1.45
CA ALA A 57 -19.75 -15.01 -0.54
C ALA A 57 -19.88 -13.54 -0.10
N ALA A 58 -20.98 -12.85 -0.44
CA ALA A 58 -21.18 -11.42 -0.18
C ALA A 58 -21.18 -11.03 1.30
N SER A 59 -21.28 -11.99 2.23
CA SER A 59 -21.16 -11.73 3.67
C SER A 59 -19.72 -11.74 4.19
N VAL A 60 -18.74 -12.10 3.36
CA VAL A 60 -17.32 -12.10 3.71
C VAL A 60 -16.75 -10.70 3.40
N PRO A 61 -16.13 -10.01 4.38
CA PRO A 61 -15.53 -8.70 4.16
C PRO A 61 -14.31 -8.72 3.23
N ASP A 62 -14.07 -7.60 2.54
CA ASP A 62 -12.95 -7.39 1.61
C ASP A 62 -11.59 -7.56 2.29
N GLU A 63 -11.47 -7.20 3.57
CA GLU A 63 -10.22 -7.37 4.33
C GLU A 63 -9.81 -8.84 4.48
N ILE A 64 -10.80 -9.76 4.50
CA ILE A 64 -10.53 -11.20 4.49
C ILE A 64 -9.94 -11.60 3.14
N PHE A 65 -10.53 -11.11 2.05
CA PHE A 65 -10.04 -11.39 0.69
C PHE A 65 -8.66 -10.78 0.42
N HIS A 66 -8.35 -9.62 0.99
CA HIS A 66 -7.05 -8.97 0.84
C HIS A 66 -5.89 -9.71 1.48
N ARG A 67 -6.14 -10.55 2.49
CA ARG A 67 -5.13 -11.38 3.15
C ARG A 67 -5.16 -12.85 2.72
N ALA A 68 -6.30 -13.33 2.24
CA ALA A 68 -6.48 -14.72 1.85
C ALA A 68 -5.58 -15.08 0.66
N LYS A 69 -5.01 -16.29 0.70
CA LYS A 69 -4.25 -16.83 -0.43
C LYS A 69 -5.21 -17.32 -1.51
N GLY A 70 -5.03 -16.83 -2.74
CA GLY A 70 -5.79 -17.24 -3.92
C GLY A 70 -4.90 -17.89 -4.98
N ILE A 71 -5.53 -18.28 -6.09
CA ILE A 71 -4.86 -18.71 -7.31
C ILE A 71 -4.60 -17.46 -8.14
N GLN A 72 -3.34 -17.21 -8.47
CA GLN A 72 -2.97 -16.07 -9.29
C GLN A 72 -3.27 -16.36 -10.77
N LEU A 73 -4.10 -15.52 -11.39
CA LEU A 73 -4.43 -15.60 -12.81
C LEU A 73 -3.53 -14.71 -13.67
N CYS A 74 -3.12 -13.56 -13.13
CA CYS A 74 -2.25 -12.60 -13.81
C CYS A 74 -1.25 -11.98 -12.83
N ASN A 75 -0.05 -11.72 -13.34
CA ASN A 75 1.06 -11.10 -12.61
C ASN A 75 2.00 -10.38 -13.57
N THR A 76 1.52 -9.29 -14.17
CA THR A 76 2.30 -8.55 -15.15
C THR A 76 3.03 -7.40 -14.46
N GLN A 77 4.28 -7.20 -14.83
CA GLN A 77 5.12 -6.12 -14.35
C GLN A 77 5.67 -5.34 -15.54
N ALA A 78 5.50 -4.02 -15.53
CA ALA A 78 5.92 -3.12 -16.60
C ALA A 78 6.20 -1.72 -16.05
N SER A 79 6.70 -0.80 -16.86
CA SER A 79 6.74 0.63 -16.50
C SER A 79 5.33 1.22 -16.35
N GLN A 80 4.40 0.73 -17.19
CA GLN A 80 2.98 0.99 -17.13
C GLN A 80 2.24 -0.27 -17.58
N CYS A 81 1.35 -0.79 -16.75
CA CYS A 81 0.62 -2.03 -17.08
C CYS A 81 -0.62 -1.72 -17.94
N SER A 82 -0.91 -2.56 -18.93
CA SER A 82 -2.22 -2.58 -19.59
C SER A 82 -3.20 -3.49 -18.84
N PRO A 83 -4.52 -3.34 -19.05
CA PRO A 83 -5.47 -4.35 -18.62
C PRO A 83 -5.10 -5.73 -19.15
N ALA A 84 -5.30 -6.76 -18.32
CA ALA A 84 -5.10 -8.15 -18.68
C ALA A 84 -6.25 -8.63 -19.60
N PHE A 85 -5.92 -9.56 -20.49
CA PHE A 85 -6.87 -10.20 -21.39
C PHE A 85 -7.06 -11.67 -21.01
N PHE A 86 -8.32 -12.07 -20.86
CA PHE A 86 -8.80 -13.42 -20.60
C PHE A 86 -9.80 -13.77 -21.70
N ALA A 87 -9.43 -14.72 -22.57
CA ALA A 87 -10.23 -15.08 -23.74
C ALA A 87 -11.66 -15.51 -23.36
N ASP A 88 -11.81 -16.26 -22.27
CA ASP A 88 -13.07 -16.88 -21.86
C ASP A 88 -13.80 -16.10 -20.77
N SER A 89 -13.39 -14.86 -20.48
CA SER A 89 -14.02 -14.10 -19.38
C SER A 89 -14.08 -12.59 -19.63
N PHE A 90 -15.23 -12.15 -20.15
CA PHE A 90 -15.59 -10.74 -20.22
C PHE A 90 -15.50 -10.06 -18.85
N PHE A 91 -16.00 -10.74 -17.80
CA PHE A 91 -15.98 -10.22 -16.44
C PHE A 91 -14.56 -9.93 -15.95
N LEU A 92 -13.60 -10.85 -16.15
CA LEU A 92 -12.22 -10.61 -15.75
C LEU A 92 -11.55 -9.50 -16.57
N ASN A 93 -11.90 -9.36 -17.86
CA ASN A 93 -11.42 -8.26 -18.70
C ASN A 93 -11.92 -6.91 -18.20
N GLN A 94 -13.23 -6.80 -17.93
CA GLN A 94 -13.83 -5.58 -17.37
C GLN A 94 -13.25 -5.26 -16.00
N PHE A 95 -13.18 -6.25 -15.11
CA PHE A 95 -12.59 -6.08 -13.78
C PHE A 95 -11.13 -5.61 -13.86
N SER A 96 -10.35 -6.19 -14.76
CA SER A 96 -8.98 -5.75 -15.01
C SER A 96 -8.92 -4.31 -15.50
N PHE A 97 -9.82 -3.90 -16.39
CA PHE A 97 -9.90 -2.54 -16.89
C PHE A 97 -10.23 -1.56 -15.77
N ASP A 98 -11.23 -1.86 -14.95
CA ASP A 98 -11.70 -1.01 -13.86
C ASP A 98 -10.64 -0.80 -12.76
N VAL A 99 -9.78 -1.79 -12.52
CA VAL A 99 -8.64 -1.66 -11.58
C VAL A 99 -7.55 -0.75 -12.16
N ILE A 100 -7.29 -0.87 -13.47
CA ILE A 100 -6.28 -0.06 -14.17
C ILE A 100 -6.73 1.39 -14.36
N GLN A 101 -8.03 1.66 -14.48
CA GLN A 101 -8.57 3.02 -14.49
C GLN A 101 -8.48 3.68 -13.11
N ASP A 102 -8.59 2.90 -12.04
CA ASP A 102 -8.55 3.36 -10.65
C ASP A 102 -7.11 3.45 -10.09
N ARG A 103 -6.17 3.85 -10.95
CA ARG A 103 -4.78 4.02 -10.54
C ARG A 103 -4.65 5.12 -9.48
N PRO A 104 -3.75 4.94 -8.51
CA PRO A 104 -3.52 5.95 -7.50
C PRO A 104 -2.93 7.21 -8.12
N PHE A 105 -3.32 8.37 -7.60
CA PHE A 105 -2.76 9.65 -8.01
C PHE A 105 -1.25 9.72 -7.75
N ILE A 106 -0.49 10.12 -8.77
CA ILE A 106 0.97 10.32 -8.68
C ILE A 106 1.25 11.81 -8.54
N PRO A 107 1.91 12.26 -7.44
CA PRO A 107 2.29 13.65 -7.29
C PRO A 107 3.23 14.13 -8.42
N PRO A 108 3.17 15.40 -8.84
CA PRO A 108 4.04 15.95 -9.89
C PRO A 108 5.55 15.88 -9.57
N THR A 109 5.91 15.74 -8.28
CA THR A 109 7.29 15.61 -7.80
C THR A 109 7.80 14.16 -7.83
N ALA A 110 6.97 13.21 -8.25
CA ALA A 110 7.29 11.79 -8.30
C ALA A 110 7.21 11.25 -9.74
N ARG A 111 7.85 10.10 -9.96
CA ARG A 111 7.74 9.34 -11.21
C ARG A 111 7.43 7.88 -10.91
N VAL A 112 6.66 7.24 -11.77
CA VAL A 112 6.43 5.80 -11.72
C VAL A 112 7.65 5.09 -12.28
N ILE A 113 8.18 4.15 -11.51
CA ILE A 113 9.38 3.38 -11.88
C ILE A 113 8.96 2.00 -12.37
N CYS A 114 7.92 1.45 -11.76
CA CYS A 114 7.35 0.18 -12.13
C CYS A 114 5.92 0.07 -11.60
N GLU A 115 5.04 -0.48 -12.43
CA GLU A 115 3.70 -0.94 -12.07
C GLU A 115 3.67 -2.47 -12.06
N ARG A 116 2.87 -3.03 -11.16
CA ARG A 116 2.57 -4.45 -11.10
C ARG A 116 1.07 -4.63 -11.05
N HIS A 117 0.52 -5.35 -12.02
CA HIS A 117 -0.90 -5.69 -12.11
C HIS A 117 -1.10 -7.16 -11.76
N MET A 118 -1.91 -7.42 -10.74
CA MET A 118 -2.16 -8.76 -10.24
C MET A 118 -3.66 -9.03 -10.17
N ILE A 119 -4.06 -10.17 -10.72
CA ILE A 119 -5.43 -10.68 -10.60
C ILE A 119 -5.33 -12.06 -9.99
N SER A 120 -6.09 -12.30 -8.94
CA SER A 120 -6.15 -13.58 -8.24
C SER A 120 -7.59 -13.95 -7.93
N VAL A 121 -7.89 -15.25 -7.96
CA VAL A 121 -9.18 -15.81 -7.56
C VAL A 121 -9.02 -16.44 -6.19
N VAL A 122 -9.84 -16.01 -5.24
CA VAL A 122 -9.88 -16.57 -3.89
C VAL A 122 -11.08 -17.51 -3.80
N PRO A 123 -10.88 -18.84 -3.67
CA PRO A 123 -12.00 -19.76 -3.52
C PRO A 123 -12.71 -19.51 -2.18
N VAL A 124 -14.05 -19.61 -2.19
CA VAL A 124 -14.86 -19.49 -0.98
C VAL A 124 -15.83 -20.67 -0.92
N THR A 125 -15.83 -21.37 0.20
CA THR A 125 -16.81 -22.42 0.49
C THR A 125 -17.69 -21.97 1.63
N ARG A 126 -19.01 -21.86 1.40
CA ARG A 126 -19.98 -21.66 2.47
C ARG A 126 -20.40 -23.02 3.02
N VAL A 127 -20.17 -23.24 4.31
CA VAL A 127 -20.63 -24.43 5.02
C VAL A 127 -21.88 -24.07 5.80
N THR A 128 -23.00 -24.75 5.51
CA THR A 128 -24.24 -24.58 6.27
C THR A 128 -24.52 -25.86 7.03
N MET A 129 -24.62 -25.74 8.34
CA MET A 129 -24.96 -26.83 9.25
C MET A 129 -26.41 -26.67 9.70
N SER A 130 -27.13 -27.78 9.81
CA SER A 130 -28.51 -27.81 10.30
C SER A 130 -28.67 -28.82 11.43
N ARG A 131 -29.28 -28.42 12.56
CA ARG A 131 -29.66 -29.33 13.66
C ARG A 131 -30.93 -28.83 14.35
N HIS A 132 -31.92 -29.72 14.54
CA HIS A 132 -33.19 -29.44 15.24
C HIS A 132 -33.78 -28.05 14.95
N ARG A 133 -33.95 -27.71 13.66
CA ARG A 133 -34.47 -26.43 13.13
C ARG A 133 -33.57 -25.19 13.28
N GLN A 134 -32.35 -25.33 13.79
CA GLN A 134 -31.34 -24.28 13.78
C GLN A 134 -30.41 -24.45 12.57
N PHE A 135 -30.05 -23.33 11.95
CA PHE A 135 -29.09 -23.27 10.85
C PHE A 135 -27.93 -22.38 11.25
N PHE A 136 -26.72 -22.81 10.95
CA PHE A 136 -25.51 -22.04 11.16
C PHE A 136 -24.68 -22.06 9.89
N SER A 137 -24.10 -20.92 9.50
CA SER A 137 -23.24 -20.84 8.33
C SER A 137 -21.91 -20.19 8.67
N PHE A 138 -20.83 -20.75 8.12
CA PHE A 138 -19.52 -20.13 8.12
C PHE A 138 -18.86 -20.28 6.74
N TYR A 139 -17.77 -19.56 6.54
CA TYR A 139 -17.05 -19.51 5.27
C TYR A 139 -15.64 -20.04 5.45
N ILE A 140 -15.18 -20.85 4.52
CA ILE A 140 -13.78 -21.22 4.35
C ILE A 140 -13.26 -20.43 3.16
N VAL A 141 -12.26 -19.57 3.40
CA VAL A 141 -11.78 -18.56 2.45
C VAL A 141 -10.33 -18.84 2.08
N GLY A 142 -10.07 -18.85 0.78
CA GLY A 142 -8.74 -19.01 0.21
C GLY A 142 -8.15 -20.41 0.32
N LEU A 143 -6.98 -20.57 -0.29
CA LEU A 143 -6.21 -21.81 -0.30
C LEU A 143 -5.62 -22.15 1.07
N SER A 144 -5.43 -21.14 1.94
CA SER A 144 -5.04 -21.34 3.35
C SER A 144 -6.18 -21.90 4.21
N ARG A 145 -7.41 -22.00 3.68
CA ARG A 145 -8.60 -22.48 4.39
C ARG A 145 -8.91 -21.67 5.65
N GLU A 146 -8.78 -20.35 5.58
CA GLU A 146 -9.12 -19.46 6.70
C GLU A 146 -10.63 -19.52 6.98
N VAL A 147 -11.01 -19.68 8.25
CA VAL A 147 -12.41 -19.75 8.65
C VAL A 147 -12.91 -18.36 9.02
N TYR A 148 -13.92 -17.89 8.30
CA TYR A 148 -14.65 -16.66 8.62
C TYR A 148 -16.05 -16.98 9.14
N LEU A 149 -16.35 -16.47 10.33
CA LEU A 149 -17.63 -16.60 10.99
C LEU A 149 -18.27 -15.22 11.02
N LYS A 150 -19.45 -15.08 10.40
CA LYS A 150 -20.19 -13.82 10.38
C LYS A 150 -20.76 -13.47 11.76
N ASP A 151 -21.29 -14.49 12.43
CA ASP A 151 -21.98 -14.40 13.72
C ASP A 151 -21.31 -15.31 14.76
N TYR A 152 -21.60 -15.08 16.04
CA TYR A 152 -21.12 -15.90 17.15
C TYR A 152 -21.59 -17.36 16.98
N TYR A 153 -20.71 -18.32 17.29
CA TYR A 153 -21.03 -19.74 17.23
C TYR A 153 -22.22 -20.05 18.16
N PRO A 154 -23.33 -20.64 17.66
CA PRO A 154 -24.61 -20.68 18.36
C PRO A 154 -24.66 -21.58 19.61
N ALA A 155 -23.56 -22.23 19.98
CA ALA A 155 -23.48 -23.05 21.18
C ALA A 155 -22.31 -22.65 22.09
N ARG A 156 -22.53 -22.64 23.41
CA ARG A 156 -21.48 -22.42 24.42
C ARG A 156 -20.54 -23.62 24.60
N PHE A 157 -20.92 -24.79 24.07
CA PHE A 157 -20.13 -26.02 24.09
C PHE A 157 -20.20 -26.70 22.71
N CYS A 158 -19.06 -27.23 22.27
CA CYS A 158 -18.89 -27.84 20.95
C CYS A 158 -19.88 -28.99 20.76
N TRP A 159 -20.50 -29.06 19.59
CA TRP A 159 -21.43 -30.13 19.17
C TRP A 159 -20.73 -31.50 19.02
N GLY A 160 -20.20 -32.05 20.11
CA GLY A 160 -19.63 -33.40 20.14
C GLY A 160 -18.32 -33.59 19.38
N LEU A 161 -17.71 -32.54 18.85
CA LEU A 161 -16.31 -32.56 18.42
C LEU A 161 -15.44 -31.98 19.54
N CYS A 162 -14.51 -32.82 19.96
CA CYS A 162 -13.51 -32.68 21.00
C CYS A 162 -12.51 -31.53 20.66
N PRO A 163 -11.27 -31.45 21.20
CA PRO A 163 -10.57 -30.27 21.76
C PRO A 163 -10.08 -29.16 20.78
N CYS A 164 -10.80 -28.89 19.68
CA CYS A 164 -10.34 -28.13 18.52
C CYS A 164 -10.47 -26.60 18.63
N LEU A 165 -10.39 -25.98 19.80
CA LEU A 165 -10.42 -24.49 19.92
C LEU A 165 -9.07 -23.90 20.36
N GLU A 166 -8.04 -24.72 20.53
CA GLU A 166 -6.68 -24.22 20.81
C GLU A 166 -6.03 -23.52 19.61
N TRP A 167 -6.43 -23.83 18.37
CA TRP A 167 -5.87 -23.21 17.16
C TRP A 167 -6.58 -21.91 16.73
N LEU A 168 -7.68 -21.53 17.39
CA LEU A 168 -8.34 -20.22 17.21
C LEU A 168 -7.71 -19.11 18.07
N LYS A 169 -6.71 -19.44 18.90
CA LYS A 169 -5.86 -18.48 19.61
C LYS A 169 -4.44 -18.50 19.05
N LYS A 170 -4.22 -17.85 17.91
CA LYS A 170 -2.94 -17.19 17.59
C LYS A 170 -3.13 -16.13 16.51
#